data_AF-A0A622VP93-F1
#
_entry.id   AF-A0A622VP93-F1
#
_cell.length_a   1.000
_cell.length_b   1.000
_cell.length_c   1.000
_cell.angle_alpha   90.00
_cell.angle_beta   90.00
_cell.angle_gamma   90.00
#
_symmetry.space_group_name_H-M   'P 1'
#
loop_
_entity.id
_entity.type
_entity.pdbx_description
1 polymer ?
#
loop_
_entity_poly.entity_id
_entity_poly.type
_entity_poly.pdbx_seq_one_letter_code
_entity_poly.pdbx_strand_id
1 'polypeptide(L)'
;MAKIFFSLQLWGAKTSIAVMNMLAEQAEANIVRALSDADLPGAVSEGEYDDYHEDDEGNIYRYTVPYFTCGSCSGLDADEVKTEYKHLISQLTRRSAFLTMFGLFEHRMVECLDVMDRLSGEVTDKRFKTVEDCHKRLTGTIGGKGIRDIDHLAAIRNIMAHNDGVAENYHNLLKSNAKKSETQKRDIRAINRAKNENAGITVNFFNGVLMDDQFLEYVVSEFNRYVSELDAAVRQYQSSIG
;
A
#
# COMPACT_ATOMS: atom_id res chain seq x y z
N MET A 1 43.08 -3.33 15.10
CA MET A 1 42.14 -2.21 14.84
C MET A 1 40.91 -2.79 14.18
N ALA A 2 39.74 -2.74 14.82
CA ALA A 2 38.49 -3.12 14.17
C ALA A 2 38.23 -2.15 13.01
N LYS A 3 38.14 -2.66 11.77
CA LYS A 3 37.77 -1.84 10.61
C LYS A 3 36.34 -1.35 10.82
N ILE A 4 36.15 -0.03 10.92
CA ILE A 4 34.82 0.57 10.94
C ILE A 4 34.21 0.40 9.55
N PHE A 5 33.17 -0.42 9.43
CA PHE A 5 32.41 -0.54 8.19
C PHE A 5 31.30 0.52 8.15
N PHE A 6 31.40 1.41 7.16
CA PHE A 6 30.39 2.39 6.85
C PHE A 6 29.95 2.24 5.39
N SER A 7 28.64 2.14 5.18
CA SER A 7 28.01 2.17 3.86
C SER A 7 26.98 3.29 3.85
N LEU A 8 27.13 4.21 2.88
CA LEU A 8 26.19 5.30 2.67
C LEU A 8 24.80 4.77 2.27
N GLN A 9 24.74 3.65 1.55
CA GLN A 9 23.50 3.02 1.11
C GLN A 9 22.72 2.42 2.29
N LEU A 10 23.40 1.68 3.18
CA LEU A 10 22.77 1.15 4.39
C LEU A 10 22.31 2.27 5.32
N TRP A 11 23.12 3.32 5.47
CA TRP A 11 22.73 4.51 6.24
C TRP A 11 21.53 5.22 5.60
N GLY A 12 21.53 5.38 4.27
CA GLY A 12 20.42 5.97 3.50
C GLY A 12 19.12 5.18 3.61
N ALA A 13 19.20 3.84 3.66
CA ALA A 13 18.05 2.99 3.93
C ALA A 13 17.47 3.25 5.33
N LYS A 14 18.32 3.30 6.37
CA LYS A 14 17.88 3.58 7.75
C LYS A 14 17.26 4.97 7.90
N THR A 15 17.90 6.00 7.35
CA THR A 15 17.39 7.38 7.47
C THR A 15 16.14 7.61 6.65
N SER A 16 15.91 6.84 5.58
CA SER A 16 14.67 6.91 4.79
C SER A 16 13.43 6.52 5.58
N ILE A 17 13.56 5.72 6.64
CA ILE A 17 12.43 5.34 7.51
C ILE A 17 11.79 6.56 8.16
N ALA A 18 12.59 7.55 8.60
CA ALA A 18 12.05 8.77 9.18
C ALA A 18 11.24 9.59 8.17
N VAL A 19 11.66 9.58 6.89
CA VAL A 19 10.92 10.22 5.80
C VAL A 19 9.59 9.50 5.56
N MET A 20 9.59 8.16 5.54
CA MET A 20 8.37 7.36 5.39
C MET A 20 7.42 7.56 6.57
N ASN A 21 7.93 7.62 7.80
CA ASN A 21 7.13 7.90 8.98
C ASN A 21 6.44 9.27 8.90
N MET A 22 7.20 10.31 8.51
CA MET A 22 6.64 11.64 8.29
C MET A 22 5.55 11.62 7.20
N LEU A 23 5.73 10.86 6.11
CA LEU A 23 4.70 10.72 5.08
C LEU A 23 3.43 10.04 5.60
N ALA A 24 3.56 9.00 6.43
CA ALA A 24 2.44 8.32 7.07
C ALA A 24 1.67 9.27 8.00
N GLU A 25 2.37 9.99 8.87
CA GLU A 25 1.77 10.96 9.79
C GLU A 25 1.05 12.09 9.04
N GLN A 26 1.66 12.63 7.99
CA GLN A 26 1.04 13.66 7.16
C GLN A 26 -0.19 13.16 6.43
N ALA A 27 -0.17 11.92 5.92
CA ALA A 27 -1.30 11.31 5.26
C ALA A 27 -2.49 11.17 6.21
N GLU A 28 -2.30 10.60 7.40
CA GLU A 28 -3.39 10.45 8.38
C GLU A 28 -3.88 11.80 8.91
N ALA A 29 -3.00 12.77 9.16
CA ALA A 29 -3.40 14.11 9.57
C ALA A 29 -4.25 14.81 8.50
N ASN A 30 -3.93 14.62 7.21
CA ASN A 30 -4.72 15.16 6.10
C ASN A 30 -6.07 14.46 5.97
N ILE A 31 -6.14 13.15 6.21
CA ILE A 31 -7.41 12.41 6.25
C ILE A 31 -8.29 12.96 7.37
N VAL A 32 -7.78 13.05 8.59
CA VAL A 32 -8.54 13.59 9.74
C VAL A 32 -9.09 14.98 9.44
N ARG A 33 -8.29 15.85 8.81
CA ARG A 33 -8.74 17.18 8.37
C ARG A 33 -9.87 17.07 7.34
N ALA A 34 -9.69 16.30 6.28
CA ALA A 34 -10.69 16.14 5.22
C ALA A 34 -12.01 15.56 5.74
N LEU A 35 -11.94 14.60 6.67
CA LEU A 35 -13.13 14.03 7.32
C LEU A 35 -13.86 15.07 8.18
N SER A 36 -13.11 15.91 8.90
CA SER A 36 -13.68 16.99 9.71
C SER A 36 -14.32 18.08 8.84
N ASP A 37 -13.66 18.43 7.73
CA ASP A 37 -14.20 19.41 6.77
C ASP A 37 -15.50 18.90 6.12
N ALA A 38 -15.60 17.59 5.85
CA ALA A 38 -16.82 16.96 5.35
C ALA A 38 -17.99 16.94 6.36
N ASP A 39 -17.71 17.14 7.65
CA ASP A 39 -18.72 17.25 8.71
C ASP A 39 -19.18 18.69 8.97
N LEU A 40 -18.55 19.69 8.36
CA LEU A 40 -18.95 21.08 8.54
C LEU A 40 -20.30 21.37 7.86
N PRO A 41 -21.12 22.27 8.43
CA PRO A 41 -22.32 22.76 7.75
C PRO A 41 -21.97 23.34 6.38
N GLY A 42 -22.70 22.93 5.34
CA GLY A 42 -22.47 23.35 3.96
C GLY A 42 -21.39 22.58 3.20
N ALA A 43 -20.78 21.55 3.78
CA ALA A 43 -19.84 20.67 3.06
C ALA A 43 -20.51 19.83 1.96
N VAL A 44 -21.81 19.56 2.10
CA VAL A 44 -22.65 18.99 1.05
C VAL A 44 -23.40 20.13 0.36
N SER A 45 -23.23 20.23 -0.95
CA SER A 45 -23.97 21.19 -1.79
C SER A 45 -25.14 20.50 -2.46
N GLU A 46 -26.29 21.17 -2.47
CA GLU A 46 -27.51 20.74 -3.14
C GLU A 46 -27.69 21.54 -4.43
N GLY A 47 -28.10 20.85 -5.49
CA GLY A 47 -28.52 21.45 -6.74
C GLY A 47 -29.70 20.68 -7.32
N GLU A 48 -30.22 21.18 -8.43
CA GLU A 48 -31.37 20.58 -9.10
C GLU A 48 -31.07 20.39 -10.59
N TYR A 49 -31.59 19.31 -11.17
CA TYR A 49 -31.64 19.12 -12.62
C TYR A 49 -33.03 18.67 -13.04
N ASP A 50 -33.38 18.94 -14.30
CA ASP A 50 -34.64 18.49 -14.88
C ASP A 50 -34.48 17.09 -15.47
N ASP A 51 -35.41 16.21 -15.13
CA ASP A 51 -35.53 14.87 -15.68
C ASP A 51 -36.92 14.65 -16.28
N TYR A 52 -37.06 13.57 -17.06
CA TYR A 52 -38.26 13.28 -17.82
C TYR A 52 -38.72 11.85 -17.57
N HIS A 53 -40.01 11.69 -17.31
CA HIS A 53 -40.66 10.39 -17.20
C HIS A 53 -41.67 10.24 -18.34
N GLU A 54 -41.60 9.13 -19.07
CA GLU A 54 -42.57 8.75 -20.09
C GLU A 54 -43.51 7.68 -19.53
N ASP A 55 -44.81 7.91 -19.60
CA ASP A 55 -45.82 6.94 -19.17
C ASP A 55 -46.09 5.87 -20.25
N ASP A 56 -46.88 4.84 -19.90
CA ASP A 56 -47.24 3.75 -20.83
C ASP A 56 -48.06 4.23 -22.05
N GLU A 57 -48.56 5.47 -22.03
CA GLU A 57 -49.30 6.12 -23.12
C GLU A 57 -48.39 7.02 -24.00
N GLY A 58 -47.11 7.15 -23.66
CA GLY A 58 -46.12 7.96 -24.38
C GLY A 58 -46.11 9.44 -24.02
N ASN A 59 -46.78 9.86 -22.94
CA ASN A 59 -46.76 11.25 -22.47
C ASN A 59 -45.49 11.51 -21.65
N ILE A 60 -44.79 12.62 -21.96
CA ILE A 60 -43.56 13.02 -21.28
C ILE A 60 -43.88 14.06 -20.19
N TYR A 61 -43.52 13.73 -18.94
CA TYR A 61 -43.62 14.62 -17.79
C TYR A 61 -42.24 15.07 -17.35
N ARG A 62 -42.05 16.39 -17.23
CA ARG A 62 -40.82 16.98 -16.67
C ARG A 62 -40.96 17.10 -15.17
N TYR A 63 -39.94 16.68 -14.45
CA TYR A 63 -39.85 16.82 -13.00
C TYR A 63 -38.44 17.25 -12.60
N THR A 64 -38.34 17.93 -11.46
CA THR A 64 -37.07 18.41 -10.91
C THR A 64 -36.54 17.39 -9.93
N VAL A 65 -35.27 17.00 -10.10
CA VAL A 65 -34.58 16.03 -9.25
C VAL A 65 -33.48 16.75 -8.48
N PRO A 66 -33.48 16.68 -7.13
CA PRO A 66 -32.36 17.19 -6.35
C PRO A 66 -31.16 16.26 -6.52
N TYR A 67 -29.97 16.84 -6.55
CA TYR A 67 -28.72 16.11 -6.46
C TYR A 67 -27.82 16.77 -5.42
N PHE A 68 -26.98 15.94 -4.80
CA PHE A 68 -26.06 16.35 -3.76
C PHE A 68 -24.64 16.09 -4.21
N THR A 69 -23.72 16.96 -3.78
CA THR A 69 -22.29 16.83 -4.06
C THR A 69 -21.48 17.04 -2.78
N CYS A 70 -20.42 16.24 -2.61
CA CYS A 70 -19.44 16.39 -1.53
C CYS A 70 -18.07 16.01 -2.08
N GLY A 71 -17.16 16.99 -2.14
CA GLY A 71 -15.85 16.80 -2.78
C GLY A 71 -15.98 16.35 -4.23
N SER A 72 -15.47 15.14 -4.54
CA SER A 72 -15.54 14.54 -5.87
C SER A 72 -16.70 13.57 -6.08
N CYS A 73 -17.59 13.41 -5.10
CA CYS A 73 -18.73 12.49 -5.16
C CYS A 73 -20.03 13.27 -5.43
N SER A 74 -20.95 12.64 -6.17
CA SER A 74 -22.29 13.20 -6.45
C SER A 74 -23.33 12.09 -6.49
N GLY A 75 -24.56 12.39 -6.07
CA GLY A 75 -25.62 11.40 -5.95
C GLY A 75 -26.96 12.03 -5.57
N LEU A 76 -27.95 11.18 -5.27
CA LEU A 76 -29.32 11.59 -4.97
C LEU A 76 -29.64 11.60 -3.46
N ASP A 77 -28.70 11.16 -2.62
CA ASP A 77 -28.82 11.18 -1.17
C ASP A 77 -27.62 11.91 -0.54
N ALA A 78 -27.91 12.90 0.30
CA ALA A 78 -26.90 13.77 0.90
C ALA A 78 -25.95 13.01 1.86
N ASP A 79 -26.47 12.04 2.61
CA ASP A 79 -25.68 11.28 3.58
C ASP A 79 -24.83 10.19 2.91
N GLU A 80 -25.36 9.57 1.86
CA GLU A 80 -24.64 8.62 1.02
C GLU A 80 -23.44 9.29 0.35
N VAL A 81 -23.66 10.43 -0.32
CA VAL A 81 -22.58 11.17 -1.02
C VAL A 81 -21.48 11.62 -0.06
N LYS A 82 -21.85 12.10 1.14
CA LYS A 82 -20.89 12.45 2.20
C LYS A 82 -20.10 11.23 2.68
N THR A 83 -20.77 10.09 2.90
CA THR A 83 -20.14 8.85 3.35
C THR A 83 -19.18 8.30 2.30
N GLU A 84 -19.59 8.33 1.03
CA GLU A 84 -18.78 7.93 -0.11
C GLU A 84 -17.52 8.81 -0.22
N TYR A 85 -17.67 10.13 -0.13
CA TYR A 85 -16.54 11.05 -0.16
C TYR A 85 -15.53 10.76 0.96
N LYS A 86 -16.00 10.62 2.20
CA LYS A 86 -15.16 10.29 3.36
C LYS A 86 -14.41 8.97 3.17
N HIS A 87 -15.08 7.95 2.66
CA HIS A 87 -14.46 6.67 2.35
C HIS A 87 -13.38 6.83 1.27
N LEU A 88 -13.74 7.48 0.15
CA LEU A 88 -12.88 7.69 -1.01
C LEU A 88 -11.61 8.45 -0.65
N ILE A 89 -11.73 9.61 0.02
CA ILE A 89 -10.57 10.44 0.36
C ILE A 89 -9.62 9.73 1.33
N SER A 90 -10.16 8.95 2.26
CA SER A 90 -9.36 8.14 3.20
C SER A 90 -8.56 7.07 2.46
N GLN A 91 -9.22 6.27 1.61
CA GLN A 91 -8.58 5.19 0.87
C GLN A 91 -7.54 5.73 -0.13
N LEU A 92 -7.88 6.78 -0.89
CA LEU A 92 -6.96 7.38 -1.87
C LEU A 92 -5.71 7.96 -1.22
N THR A 93 -5.87 8.65 -0.10
CA THR A 93 -4.74 9.26 0.62
C THR A 93 -3.80 8.19 1.17
N ARG A 94 -4.32 7.14 1.81
CA ARG A 94 -3.51 6.01 2.29
C ARG A 94 -2.83 5.28 1.15
N ARG A 95 -3.56 5.02 0.06
CA ARG A 95 -3.00 4.37 -1.14
C ARG A 95 -1.82 5.16 -1.70
N SER A 96 -1.98 6.47 -1.88
CA SER A 96 -0.95 7.36 -2.42
C SER A 96 0.31 7.37 -1.53
N ALA A 97 0.12 7.50 -0.21
CA ALA A 97 1.21 7.47 0.75
C ALA A 97 1.95 6.12 0.73
N PHE A 98 1.21 5.01 0.75
CA PHE A 98 1.79 3.67 0.69
C PHE A 98 2.60 3.43 -0.58
N LEU A 99 2.07 3.78 -1.75
CA LEU A 99 2.78 3.62 -3.03
C LEU A 99 4.07 4.44 -3.06
N THR A 100 4.04 5.65 -2.50
CA THR A 100 5.21 6.53 -2.42
C THR A 100 6.27 5.98 -1.45
N MET A 101 5.87 5.53 -0.26
CA MET A 101 6.77 4.89 0.70
C MET A 101 7.40 3.62 0.13
N PHE A 102 6.60 2.77 -0.53
CA PHE A 102 7.10 1.54 -1.14
C PHE A 102 8.11 1.85 -2.25
N GLY A 103 7.86 2.86 -3.10
CA GLY A 103 8.80 3.28 -4.13
C GLY A 103 10.14 3.75 -3.56
N LEU A 104 10.11 4.55 -2.49
CA LEU A 104 11.33 4.97 -1.77
C LEU A 104 12.06 3.78 -1.15
N PHE A 105 11.32 2.86 -0.53
CA PHE A 105 11.88 1.65 0.07
C PHE A 105 12.54 0.75 -0.97
N GLU A 106 11.86 0.48 -2.08
CA GLU A 106 12.37 -0.36 -3.17
C GLU A 106 13.67 0.21 -3.75
N HIS A 107 13.73 1.53 -3.97
CA HIS A 107 14.94 2.21 -4.40
C HIS A 107 16.11 1.96 -3.41
N ARG A 108 15.88 2.14 -2.10
CA ARG A 108 16.91 1.87 -1.08
C ARG A 108 17.34 0.41 -1.02
N MET A 109 16.41 -0.53 -1.23
CA MET A 109 16.75 -1.95 -1.23
C MET A 109 17.61 -2.34 -2.43
N VAL A 110 17.38 -1.72 -3.60
CA VAL A 110 18.25 -1.90 -4.77
C VAL A 110 19.66 -1.36 -4.50
N GLU A 111 19.79 -0.20 -3.84
CA GLU A 111 21.11 0.31 -3.43
C GLU A 111 21.82 -0.61 -2.43
N CYS A 112 21.07 -1.20 -1.48
CA CYS A 112 21.61 -2.16 -0.53
C CYS A 112 22.05 -3.47 -1.21
N LEU A 113 21.32 -3.91 -2.24
CA LEU A 113 21.72 -5.03 -3.08
C LEU A 113 23.07 -4.78 -3.76
N ASP A 114 23.29 -3.57 -4.29
CA ASP A 114 24.58 -3.22 -4.90
C ASP A 114 25.75 -3.28 -3.90
N VAL A 115 25.50 -2.95 -2.62
CA VAL A 115 26.50 -3.15 -1.55
C VAL A 115 26.78 -4.63 -1.37
N MET A 116 25.74 -5.47 -1.27
CA MET A 116 25.90 -6.91 -1.10
C MET A 116 26.58 -7.56 -2.31
N ASP A 117 26.29 -7.14 -3.54
CA ASP A 117 27.00 -7.51 -4.78
C ASP A 117 28.51 -7.27 -4.64
N ARG A 118 28.90 -6.07 -4.20
CA ARG A 118 30.33 -5.73 -4.03
C ARG A 118 31.00 -6.53 -2.91
N LEU A 119 30.29 -6.80 -1.82
CA LEU A 119 30.85 -7.52 -0.67
C LEU A 119 31.01 -9.01 -0.95
N SER A 120 30.08 -9.62 -1.68
CA SER A 120 30.15 -11.06 -1.99
C SER A 120 30.93 -11.36 -3.27
N GLY A 121 31.19 -10.37 -4.11
CA GLY A 121 31.78 -10.58 -5.43
C GLY A 121 30.82 -11.23 -6.44
N GLU A 122 29.53 -11.34 -6.09
CA GLU A 122 28.48 -11.82 -6.99
C GLU A 122 27.80 -10.64 -7.68
N VAL A 123 27.29 -10.85 -8.90
CA VAL A 123 26.60 -9.82 -9.67
C VAL A 123 25.14 -10.19 -9.88
N THR A 124 24.24 -9.29 -9.51
CA THR A 124 22.83 -9.41 -9.91
C THR A 124 22.63 -8.81 -11.30
N ASP A 125 22.77 -9.63 -12.35
CA ASP A 125 22.65 -9.18 -13.75
C ASP A 125 21.19 -9.09 -14.19
N LYS A 126 20.56 -7.96 -13.83
CA LYS A 126 19.19 -7.62 -14.22
C LYS A 126 19.09 -6.14 -14.55
N ARG A 127 18.37 -5.83 -15.63
CA ARG A 127 18.03 -4.46 -16.01
C ARG A 127 17.16 -3.74 -14.97
N PHE A 128 16.22 -4.48 -14.36
CA PHE A 128 15.34 -3.97 -13.31
C PHE A 128 15.47 -4.88 -12.09
N LYS A 129 16.14 -4.37 -11.06
CA LYS A 129 16.32 -5.05 -9.77
C LYS A 129 15.15 -4.70 -8.86
N THR A 130 14.72 -5.65 -8.03
CA THR A 130 13.59 -5.47 -7.09
C THR A 130 14.00 -5.73 -5.64
N VAL A 131 13.09 -5.46 -4.71
CA VAL A 131 13.27 -5.89 -3.31
C VAL A 131 13.46 -7.41 -3.20
N GLU A 132 12.77 -8.19 -4.02
CA GLU A 132 12.92 -9.65 -4.02
C GLU A 132 14.35 -10.08 -4.38
N ASP A 133 15.00 -9.37 -5.31
CA ASP A 133 16.40 -9.64 -5.66
C ASP A 133 17.34 -9.29 -4.51
N CYS A 134 17.09 -8.16 -3.83
CA CYS A 134 17.79 -7.79 -2.60
C CYS A 134 17.65 -8.88 -1.52
N HIS A 135 16.43 -9.36 -1.30
CA HIS A 135 16.15 -10.40 -0.32
C HIS A 135 16.81 -11.74 -0.66
N LYS A 136 16.83 -12.12 -1.95
CA LYS A 136 17.53 -13.33 -2.42
C LYS A 136 19.02 -13.27 -2.13
N ARG A 137 19.68 -12.13 -2.38
CA ARG A 137 21.11 -11.99 -2.05
C ARG A 137 21.36 -12.02 -0.53
N LEU A 138 20.52 -11.33 0.22
CA LEU A 138 20.59 -11.28 1.69
C LEU A 138 20.56 -12.69 2.31
N THR A 139 19.60 -13.50 1.89
CA THR A 139 19.37 -14.84 2.43
C THR A 139 20.29 -15.91 1.83
N GLY A 140 20.63 -15.79 0.55
CA GLY A 140 21.46 -16.74 -0.18
C GLY A 140 22.94 -16.66 0.19
N THR A 141 23.49 -15.45 0.24
CA THR A 141 24.95 -15.23 0.30
C THR A 141 25.39 -14.52 1.58
N ILE A 142 24.66 -13.48 2.00
CA ILE A 142 25.05 -12.60 3.13
C ILE A 142 24.73 -13.23 4.49
N GLY A 143 24.01 -14.35 4.52
CA GLY A 143 23.74 -15.11 5.75
C GLY A 143 22.44 -14.72 6.48
N GLY A 144 21.57 -13.92 5.85
CA GLY A 144 20.30 -13.48 6.41
C GLY A 144 19.16 -14.51 6.40
N LYS A 145 19.42 -15.82 6.43
CA LYS A 145 18.41 -16.89 6.20
C LYS A 145 17.17 -16.84 7.12
N GLY A 146 17.28 -16.23 8.31
CA GLY A 146 16.18 -16.07 9.26
C GLY A 146 15.39 -14.76 9.12
N ILE A 147 15.81 -13.86 8.23
CA ILE A 147 15.19 -12.54 8.04
C ILE A 147 13.88 -12.73 7.26
N ARG A 148 12.79 -12.23 7.85
CA ARG A 148 11.46 -12.33 7.23
C ARG A 148 11.31 -11.34 6.08
N ASP A 149 10.87 -11.83 4.92
CA ASP A 149 10.60 -11.00 3.75
C ASP A 149 9.49 -9.96 3.97
N ILE A 150 9.38 -9.05 3.00
CA ILE A 150 8.30 -8.07 2.87
C ILE A 150 7.39 -8.37 1.66
N ASP A 151 7.36 -9.63 1.19
CA ASP A 151 6.67 -10.02 -0.05
C ASP A 151 5.17 -9.68 -0.05
N HIS A 152 4.55 -9.80 1.14
CA HIS A 152 3.15 -9.45 1.34
C HIS A 152 2.86 -7.96 1.03
N LEU A 153 3.76 -7.03 1.41
CA LEU A 153 3.60 -5.63 1.07
C LEU A 153 3.81 -5.37 -0.43
N ALA A 154 4.69 -6.13 -1.09
CA ALA A 154 4.86 -6.05 -2.53
C ALA A 154 3.60 -6.50 -3.29
N ALA A 155 2.94 -7.56 -2.83
CA ALA A 155 1.68 -8.02 -3.39
C ALA A 155 0.53 -7.02 -3.14
N ILE A 156 0.41 -6.49 -1.93
CA ILE A 156 -0.58 -5.43 -1.62
C ILE A 156 -0.33 -4.19 -2.48
N ARG A 157 0.93 -3.77 -2.65
CA ARG A 157 1.31 -2.68 -3.55
C ARG A 157 0.82 -2.91 -4.97
N ASN A 158 0.96 -4.13 -5.49
CA ASN A 158 0.51 -4.45 -6.85
C ASN A 158 -1.02 -4.40 -6.99
N ILE A 159 -1.76 -4.88 -5.99
CA ILE A 159 -3.23 -4.75 -5.96
C ILE A 159 -3.62 -3.27 -6.03
N MET A 160 -2.95 -2.44 -5.22
CA MET A 160 -3.22 -0.99 -5.17
C MET A 160 -2.86 -0.27 -6.47
N ALA A 161 -1.74 -0.64 -7.12
CA ALA A 161 -1.22 0.04 -8.29
C ALA A 161 -1.90 -0.38 -9.61
N HIS A 162 -2.36 -1.63 -9.72
CA HIS A 162 -2.80 -2.19 -11.01
C HIS A 162 -4.28 -2.54 -11.09
N ASN A 163 -4.95 -2.77 -9.95
CA ASN A 163 -6.34 -3.23 -9.92
C ASN A 163 -7.26 -2.24 -9.20
N ASP A 164 -6.86 -0.98 -9.09
CA ASP A 164 -7.58 0.07 -8.35
C ASP A 164 -7.94 -0.35 -6.90
N GLY A 165 -7.08 -1.16 -6.28
CA GLY A 165 -7.33 -1.70 -4.92
C GLY A 165 -8.23 -2.93 -4.88
N VAL A 166 -8.58 -3.56 -6.00
CA VAL A 166 -9.44 -4.75 -6.06
C VAL A 166 -8.60 -6.04 -6.15
N ALA A 167 -8.81 -6.95 -5.20
CA ALA A 167 -8.26 -8.30 -5.24
C ALA A 167 -9.21 -9.23 -6.04
N GLU A 168 -8.98 -9.33 -7.35
CA GLU A 168 -9.91 -10.01 -8.27
C GLU A 168 -10.34 -11.41 -7.78
N ASN A 169 -11.66 -11.63 -7.69
CA ASN A 169 -12.27 -12.89 -7.28
C ASN A 169 -11.85 -13.41 -5.89
N TYR A 170 -11.29 -12.59 -5.00
CA TYR A 170 -10.76 -13.00 -3.69
C TYR A 170 -11.71 -13.93 -2.91
N HIS A 171 -12.97 -13.52 -2.68
CA HIS A 171 -13.93 -14.33 -1.91
C HIS A 171 -14.28 -15.66 -2.57
N ASN A 172 -14.38 -15.68 -3.90
CA ASN A 172 -14.65 -16.88 -4.67
C ASN A 172 -13.45 -17.84 -4.61
N LEU A 173 -12.23 -17.30 -4.72
CA LEU A 173 -11.01 -18.08 -4.65
C LEU A 173 -10.80 -18.71 -3.28
N LEU A 174 -11.14 -18.02 -2.19
CA LEU A 174 -11.08 -18.59 -0.84
C LEU A 174 -11.96 -19.83 -0.67
N LYS A 175 -13.15 -19.83 -1.29
CA LYS A 175 -14.13 -20.94 -1.19
C LYS A 175 -13.88 -22.05 -2.21
N SER A 176 -13.17 -21.74 -3.30
CA SER A 176 -13.00 -22.65 -4.43
C SER A 176 -11.89 -23.68 -4.21
N ASN A 177 -12.19 -24.94 -4.53
CA ASN A 177 -11.21 -26.03 -4.64
C ASN A 177 -10.46 -26.05 -5.99
N ALA A 178 -10.76 -25.12 -6.90
CA ALA A 178 -10.08 -25.02 -8.17
C ALA A 178 -8.59 -24.67 -8.00
N LYS A 179 -7.77 -25.10 -8.97
CA LYS A 179 -6.34 -24.78 -9.02
C LYS A 179 -6.16 -23.27 -9.20
N LYS A 180 -5.49 -22.64 -8.24
CA LYS A 180 -5.15 -21.20 -8.24
C LYS A 180 -3.83 -20.96 -8.96
N SER A 181 -3.71 -19.84 -9.66
CA SER A 181 -2.42 -19.37 -10.21
C SER A 181 -1.47 -18.95 -9.08
N GLU A 182 -0.18 -18.85 -9.36
CA GLU A 182 0.80 -18.42 -8.34
C GLU A 182 0.56 -16.97 -7.88
N THR A 183 0.13 -16.08 -8.77
CA THR A 183 -0.27 -14.71 -8.43
C THR A 183 -1.47 -14.72 -7.48
N GLN A 184 -2.53 -15.47 -7.79
CA GLN A 184 -3.71 -15.58 -6.91
C GLN A 184 -3.35 -16.13 -5.53
N LYS A 185 -2.47 -17.14 -5.47
CA LYS A 185 -2.00 -17.67 -4.18
C LYS A 185 -1.18 -16.62 -3.43
N ARG A 186 -0.33 -15.86 -4.11
CA ARG A 186 0.50 -14.79 -3.52
C ARG A 186 -0.38 -13.70 -2.92
N ASP A 187 -1.37 -13.21 -3.67
CA ASP A 187 -2.30 -12.18 -3.19
C ASP A 187 -3.11 -12.64 -1.99
N ILE A 188 -3.65 -13.86 -2.03
CA ILE A 188 -4.39 -14.44 -0.89
C ILE A 188 -3.49 -14.57 0.35
N ARG A 189 -2.25 -15.08 0.19
CA ARG A 189 -1.30 -15.18 1.30
C ARG A 189 -0.94 -13.82 1.85
N ALA A 190 -0.73 -12.83 0.99
CA ALA A 190 -0.37 -11.46 1.39
C ALA A 190 -1.48 -10.79 2.19
N ILE A 191 -2.72 -10.84 1.69
CA ILE A 191 -3.90 -10.30 2.38
C ILE A 191 -4.11 -11.03 3.71
N ASN A 192 -4.04 -12.36 3.73
CA ASN A 192 -4.22 -13.12 4.97
C ASN A 192 -3.11 -12.82 5.99
N ARG A 193 -1.86 -12.67 5.56
CA ARG A 193 -0.76 -12.25 6.43
C ARG A 193 -1.05 -10.87 7.03
N ALA A 194 -1.39 -9.88 6.21
CA ALA A 194 -1.72 -8.54 6.68
C ALA A 194 -2.90 -8.54 7.67
N LYS A 195 -3.96 -9.31 7.41
CA LYS A 195 -5.09 -9.48 8.33
C LYS A 195 -4.66 -10.11 9.66
N ASN A 196 -3.86 -11.18 9.60
CA ASN A 196 -3.41 -11.91 10.80
C ASN A 196 -2.42 -11.09 11.65
N GLU A 197 -1.65 -10.21 11.03
CA GLU A 197 -0.73 -9.30 11.71
C GLU A 197 -1.40 -7.99 12.18
N ASN A 198 -2.73 -7.87 12.04
CA ASN A 198 -3.50 -6.64 12.33
C ASN A 198 -2.92 -5.41 11.62
N ALA A 199 -2.53 -5.58 10.36
CA ALA A 199 -1.92 -4.53 9.54
C ALA A 199 -2.93 -3.48 9.05
N GLY A 200 -4.13 -3.40 9.59
CA GLY A 200 -5.14 -2.46 9.10
C GLY A 200 -5.71 -2.76 7.71
N ILE A 201 -5.70 -4.03 7.29
CA ILE A 201 -6.22 -4.48 5.98
C ILE A 201 -7.51 -5.26 6.15
N THR A 202 -8.54 -4.90 5.38
CA THR A 202 -9.76 -5.70 5.23
C THR A 202 -10.12 -5.88 3.75
N VAL A 203 -11.05 -6.80 3.45
CA VAL A 203 -11.57 -6.99 2.08
C VAL A 203 -13.08 -6.94 2.13
N ASN A 204 -13.68 -5.98 1.40
CA ASN A 204 -15.13 -5.80 1.36
C ASN A 204 -15.82 -6.87 0.49
N PHE A 205 -17.15 -6.88 0.44
CA PHE A 205 -17.93 -7.86 -0.32
C PHE A 205 -17.62 -7.85 -1.83
N PHE A 206 -17.21 -6.70 -2.38
CA PHE A 206 -16.84 -6.50 -3.78
C PHE A 206 -15.37 -6.83 -4.08
N ASN A 207 -14.66 -7.43 -3.12
CA ASN A 207 -13.23 -7.74 -3.17
C ASN A 207 -12.29 -6.51 -3.17
N GLY A 208 -12.79 -5.33 -2.82
CA GLY A 208 -11.97 -4.15 -2.57
C GLY A 208 -11.14 -4.33 -1.30
N VAL A 209 -9.83 -4.18 -1.41
CA VAL A 209 -8.87 -4.19 -0.31
C VAL A 209 -8.87 -2.80 0.33
N LEU A 210 -9.30 -2.73 1.59
CA LEU A 210 -9.45 -1.49 2.32
C LEU A 210 -8.34 -1.34 3.37
N MET A 211 -7.89 -0.11 3.56
CA MET A 211 -6.86 0.29 4.52
C MET A 211 -7.48 1.18 5.61
N ASP A 212 -7.37 0.78 6.88
CA ASP A 212 -7.68 1.65 8.02
C ASP A 212 -6.49 2.51 8.44
N ASP A 213 -6.65 3.23 9.54
CA ASP A 213 -5.66 4.18 10.09
C ASP A 213 -4.39 3.51 10.63
N GLN A 214 -4.38 2.19 10.84
CA GLN A 214 -3.21 1.46 11.32
C GLN A 214 -2.28 1.03 10.18
N PHE A 215 -2.76 1.00 8.94
CA PHE A 215 -2.03 0.41 7.82
C PHE A 215 -0.70 1.10 7.53
N LEU A 216 -0.66 2.44 7.50
CA LEU A 216 0.57 3.16 7.17
C LEU A 216 1.64 3.00 8.25
N GLU A 217 1.25 3.00 9.53
CA GLU A 217 2.15 2.73 10.66
C GLU A 217 2.73 1.32 10.57
N TYR A 218 1.88 0.32 10.29
CA TYR A 218 2.33 -1.06 10.07
C TYR A 218 3.38 -1.15 8.95
N VAL A 219 3.16 -0.49 7.81
CA VAL A 219 4.11 -0.48 6.68
C VAL A 219 5.46 0.09 7.11
N VAL A 220 5.47 1.24 7.78
CA VAL A 220 6.71 1.89 8.25
C VAL A 220 7.45 0.98 9.23
N SER A 221 6.73 0.34 10.15
CA SER A 221 7.28 -0.60 11.11
C SER A 221 7.93 -1.82 10.42
N GLU A 222 7.25 -2.42 9.44
CA GLU A 222 7.79 -3.56 8.69
C GLU A 222 9.02 -3.19 7.85
N PHE A 223 9.02 -1.99 7.24
CA PHE A 223 10.20 -1.49 6.53
C PHE A 223 11.36 -1.25 7.48
N ASN A 224 11.12 -0.64 8.64
CA ASN A 224 12.15 -0.39 9.63
C ASN A 224 12.75 -1.70 10.16
N ARG A 225 11.90 -2.69 10.47
CA ARG A 225 12.32 -4.03 10.86
C ARG A 225 13.23 -4.65 9.80
N TYR A 226 12.77 -4.68 8.55
CA TYR A 226 13.52 -5.27 7.44
C TYR A 226 14.88 -4.60 7.23
N VAL A 227 14.92 -3.26 7.21
CA VAL A 227 16.17 -2.49 7.05
C VAL A 227 17.13 -2.74 8.20
N SER A 228 16.62 -2.82 9.43
CA SER A 228 17.45 -3.06 10.62
C SER A 228 18.07 -4.46 10.61
N GLU A 229 17.28 -5.48 10.29
CA GLU A 229 17.75 -6.86 10.16
C GLU A 229 18.75 -7.01 8.99
N LEU A 230 18.48 -6.36 7.85
CA LEU A 230 19.38 -6.35 6.69
C LEU A 230 20.73 -5.71 7.04
N ASP A 231 20.75 -4.51 7.63
CA ASP A 231 21.99 -3.82 7.99
C ASP A 231 22.81 -4.65 9.01
N ALA A 232 22.14 -5.29 9.98
CA ALA A 232 22.80 -6.17 10.93
C ALA A 232 23.48 -7.37 10.23
N ALA A 233 22.77 -8.05 9.33
CA ALA A 233 23.32 -9.18 8.58
C ALA A 233 24.48 -8.76 7.66
N VAL A 234 24.37 -7.64 6.96
CA VAL A 234 25.45 -7.13 6.09
C VAL A 234 26.70 -6.79 6.91
N ARG A 235 26.54 -6.15 8.07
CA ARG A 235 27.66 -5.83 8.98
C ARG A 235 28.32 -7.09 9.55
N GLN A 236 27.51 -8.09 9.90
CA GLN A 236 28.01 -9.36 10.39
C GLN A 236 28.81 -10.09 9.30
N TYR A 237 28.28 -10.16 8.07
CA TYR A 237 28.97 -10.73 6.93
C TYR A 237 30.31 -10.03 6.68
N GLN A 238 30.32 -8.69 6.65
CA GLN A 238 31.54 -7.92 6.47
C GLN A 238 32.60 -8.22 7.54
N SER A 239 32.18 -8.40 8.78
CA SER A 239 33.08 -8.72 9.90
C SER A 239 33.64 -10.14 9.81
N SER A 240 32.96 -11.04 9.08
CA SER A 240 33.41 -12.43 8.89
C SER A 240 34.42 -12.61 7.76
N ILE A 241 34.48 -11.65 6.83
CA ILE A 241 35.42 -11.67 5.68
C ILE A 241 36.63 -10.76 5.86
N GLY A 242 36.65 -9.92 6.90
CA GLY A 242 37.72 -8.97 7.22
C GLY A 242 38.60 -9.42 8.38
#